data_AF-A0A2G5VTC1-F1
#
_entry.id   AF-A0A2G5VTC1-F1
#
_cell.length_a   1.000
_cell.length_b   1.000
_cell.length_c   1.000
_cell.angle_alpha   90.00
_cell.angle_beta   90.00
_cell.angle_gamma   90.00
#
_symmetry.space_group_name_H-M   'P 1'
#
loop_
_entity.id
_entity.type
_entity.pdbx_description
1 polymer ?
#
loop_
_entity_poly.entity_id
_entity_poly.type
_entity_poly.pdbx_seq_one_letter_code
_entity_poly.pdbx_strand_id
1 'polypeptide(L)'
;MSNLKSPKIAKNEDKTENELRSKLFRKCLLRYISYERRCRKMEAYLELRRYSRYRTVPIFYLSEQLAHCNSKELKDWFKTFRMKEDSLSREEFFHFHYIIFYPDDIAEDFMSAWKWIKRRSAGIKKIVCRSWKRMLQNPKNNGILIDGDVYFDCR
;
A
#
# COMPACT_ATOMS: atom_id res chain seq x y z
N MET A 1 30.11 49.55 -8.16
CA MET A 1 28.75 49.24 -8.66
C MET A 1 28.60 47.74 -8.75
N SER A 2 27.86 47.11 -7.83
CA SER A 2 27.59 45.67 -7.89
C SER A 2 26.17 45.39 -7.39
N ASN A 3 25.29 45.18 -8.36
CA ASN A 3 23.96 44.56 -8.35
C ASN A 3 23.33 44.24 -6.98
N LEU A 4 22.49 45.18 -6.51
CA LEU A 4 21.35 44.85 -5.65
C LEU A 4 20.37 43.98 -6.44
N LYS A 5 20.42 42.65 -6.24
CA LYS A 5 19.35 41.76 -6.68
C LYS A 5 18.04 42.18 -6.00
N SER A 6 17.04 42.41 -6.84
CA SER A 6 15.75 43.01 -6.54
C SER A 6 14.97 42.28 -5.43
N PRO A 7 14.39 42.96 -4.42
CA PRO A 7 13.60 42.36 -3.32
C PRO A 7 12.27 41.72 -3.77
N LYS A 8 11.90 41.85 -5.05
CA LYS A 8 10.60 41.44 -5.57
C LYS A 8 10.46 39.93 -5.80
N ILE A 9 11.56 39.21 -6.03
CA ILE A 9 11.52 37.76 -6.32
C ILE A 9 11.27 36.96 -5.03
N ALA A 10 11.98 37.27 -3.95
CA ALA A 10 11.82 36.59 -2.65
C ALA A 10 10.39 36.70 -2.08
N LYS A 11 9.75 37.86 -2.22
CA LYS A 11 8.36 38.07 -1.75
C LYS A 11 7.32 37.20 -2.47
N ASN A 12 7.56 36.79 -3.71
CA ASN A 12 6.65 35.92 -4.44
C ASN A 12 6.87 34.43 -4.09
N GLU A 13 8.11 34.02 -3.88
CA GLU A 13 8.43 32.66 -3.42
C GLU A 13 7.86 32.39 -2.01
N ASP A 14 8.01 33.33 -1.07
CA ASP A 14 7.44 33.23 0.28
C ASP A 14 5.91 33.14 0.29
N LYS A 15 5.23 33.90 -0.59
CA LYS A 15 3.76 33.81 -0.74
C LYS A 15 3.34 32.44 -1.24
N THR A 16 4.09 31.89 -2.20
CA THR A 16 3.81 30.57 -2.79
C THR A 16 4.02 29.46 -1.77
N GLU A 17 5.07 29.57 -0.95
CA GLU A 17 5.34 28.61 0.12
C GLU A 17 4.28 28.66 1.23
N ASN A 18 3.89 29.86 1.67
CA ASN A 18 2.83 30.02 2.68
C ASN A 18 1.47 29.51 2.20
N GLU A 19 1.14 29.68 0.92
CA GLU A 19 -0.06 29.11 0.32
C GLU A 19 -0.02 27.58 0.30
N LEU A 20 1.12 27.00 -0.08
CA LEU A 20 1.32 25.54 -0.07
C LEU A 20 1.23 24.97 1.35
N ARG A 21 1.86 25.63 2.33
CA ARG A 21 1.76 25.27 3.75
C ARG A 21 0.31 25.30 4.23
N SER A 22 -0.42 26.38 3.91
CA SER A 22 -1.82 26.57 4.30
C SER A 22 -2.74 25.50 3.69
N LYS A 23 -2.51 25.15 2.41
CA LYS A 23 -3.23 24.04 1.75
C LYS A 23 -2.95 22.71 2.45
N LEU A 24 -1.70 22.44 2.80
CA LEU A 24 -1.31 21.19 3.46
C LEU A 24 -1.87 21.11 4.89
N PHE A 25 -1.86 22.22 5.63
CA PHE A 25 -2.49 22.35 6.94
C PHE A 25 -3.98 21.98 6.86
N ARG A 26 -4.74 22.57 5.93
CA ARG A 26 -6.16 22.25 5.74
C ARG A 26 -6.38 20.78 5.40
N LYS A 27 -5.52 20.19 4.54
CA LYS A 27 -5.58 18.76 4.21
C LYS A 27 -5.37 17.87 5.44
N CYS A 28 -4.39 18.20 6.29
CA CYS A 28 -4.14 17.48 7.53
C CYS A 28 -5.37 17.53 8.46
N LEU A 29 -5.94 18.72 8.64
CA LEU A 29 -7.09 18.91 9.51
C LEU A 29 -8.33 18.16 9.02
N LEU A 30 -8.67 18.29 7.73
CA LEU A 30 -9.81 17.59 7.13
C LEU A 30 -9.67 16.07 7.23
N ARG A 31 -8.45 15.56 6.98
CA ARG A 31 -8.14 14.14 7.12
C ARG A 31 -8.33 13.66 8.55
N TYR A 32 -7.83 14.41 9.52
CA TYR A 32 -8.02 14.09 10.92
C TYR A 32 -9.50 14.10 11.35
N ILE A 33 -10.28 15.10 10.92
CA ILE A 33 -11.72 15.16 11.20
C ILE A 33 -12.45 13.92 10.64
N SER A 34 -12.08 13.50 9.42
CA SER A 34 -12.61 12.27 8.82
C SER A 34 -12.26 11.04 9.67
N TYR A 35 -11.00 10.92 10.09
CA TYR A 35 -10.53 9.85 10.96
C TYR A 35 -11.25 9.82 12.31
N GLU A 36 -11.43 10.96 12.98
CA GLU A 36 -12.15 11.05 14.25
C GLU A 36 -13.62 10.62 14.09
N ARG A 37 -14.30 11.08 13.04
CA ARG A 37 -15.69 10.67 12.74
C ARG A 37 -15.80 9.16 12.55
N ARG A 38 -14.84 8.54 11.85
CA ARG A 38 -14.77 7.09 11.66
C ARG A 38 -14.55 6.35 12.99
N CYS A 39 -13.67 6.85 13.84
CA CYS A 39 -13.49 6.30 15.19
C CYS A 39 -14.80 6.31 15.99
N ARG A 40 -15.56 7.43 15.97
CA ARG A 40 -16.86 7.50 16.66
C ARG A 40 -17.91 6.55 16.08
N LYS A 41 -17.91 6.33 14.75
CA LYS A 41 -18.78 5.32 14.13
C LYS A 41 -18.44 3.90 14.60
N MET A 42 -17.15 3.57 14.68
CA MET A 42 -16.68 2.30 15.23
C MET A 42 -17.12 2.11 16.69
N GLU A 43 -17.03 3.16 17.52
CA GLU A 43 -17.52 3.11 18.91
C GLU A 43 -19.01 2.82 19.00
N ALA A 44 -19.81 3.50 18.18
CA ALA A 44 -21.26 3.30 18.15
C ALA A 44 -21.63 1.89 17.69
N TYR A 45 -20.95 1.37 16.66
CA TYR A 45 -21.22 0.04 16.12
C TYR A 45 -20.81 -1.09 17.08
N LEU A 46 -19.66 -0.95 17.74
CA LEU A 46 -19.17 -1.95 18.68
C LEU A 46 -19.75 -1.81 20.09
N GLU A 47 -20.50 -0.73 20.35
CA GLU A 47 -21.00 -0.35 21.68
C GLU A 47 -19.88 -0.18 22.72
N LEU A 48 -18.73 0.38 22.29
CA LEU A 48 -17.53 0.57 23.12
C LEU A 48 -17.06 2.03 23.12
N ARG A 49 -16.60 2.56 24.27
CA ARG A 49 -16.11 3.96 24.41
C ARG A 49 -14.58 4.12 24.34
N ARG A 50 -13.88 3.25 23.61
CA ARG A 50 -12.39 3.21 23.63
C ARG A 50 -11.72 3.80 22.40
N TYR A 51 -12.37 3.84 21.24
CA TYR A 51 -11.70 4.23 19.99
C TYR A 51 -11.40 5.73 19.93
N SER A 52 -12.38 6.59 20.22
CA SER A 52 -12.15 8.03 20.23
C SER A 52 -11.25 8.42 21.40
N ARG A 53 -11.51 7.88 22.60
CA ARG A 53 -10.78 8.23 23.82
C ARG A 53 -9.27 8.02 23.74
N TYR A 54 -8.79 6.94 23.11
CA TYR A 54 -7.36 6.61 23.08
C TYR A 54 -6.67 6.91 21.75
N ARG A 55 -7.42 7.16 20.67
CA ARG A 55 -6.84 7.35 19.33
C ARG A 55 -6.95 8.78 18.81
N THR A 56 -7.75 9.61 19.47
CA THR A 56 -8.02 10.98 19.08
C THR A 56 -7.72 11.95 20.22
N VAL A 57 -7.27 13.14 19.85
CA VAL A 57 -7.19 14.34 20.68
C VAL A 57 -8.28 15.32 20.25
N PRO A 58 -8.72 16.23 21.14
CA PRO A 58 -9.66 17.28 20.74
C PRO A 58 -9.15 18.08 19.54
N ILE A 59 -10.04 18.35 18.59
CA ILE A 59 -9.68 19.01 17.32
C ILE A 59 -8.99 20.36 17.53
N PHE A 60 -9.37 21.10 18.57
CA PHE A 60 -8.78 22.42 18.85
C PHE A 60 -7.29 22.30 19.19
N TYR A 61 -6.91 21.37 20.08
CA TYR A 61 -5.51 21.10 20.43
C TYR A 61 -4.69 20.72 19.21
N LEU A 62 -5.23 19.83 18.37
CA LEU A 62 -4.52 19.42 17.15
C LEU A 62 -4.38 20.60 16.18
N SER A 63 -5.42 21.41 16.03
CA SER A 63 -5.40 22.56 15.11
C SER A 63 -4.35 23.59 15.53
N GLU A 64 -4.20 23.85 16.83
CA GLU A 64 -3.14 24.72 17.36
C GLU A 64 -1.75 24.11 17.10
N GLN A 65 -1.55 22.83 17.37
CA GLN A 65 -0.26 22.17 17.10
C GLN A 65 0.12 22.26 15.63
N LEU A 66 -0.80 21.92 14.73
CA LEU A 66 -0.56 21.97 13.28
C LEU A 66 -0.33 23.40 12.78
N ALA A 67 -0.90 24.43 13.43
CA ALA A 67 -0.73 25.82 13.03
C ALA A 67 0.73 26.28 13.16
N HIS A 68 1.42 25.78 14.18
CA HIS A 68 2.83 26.07 14.48
C HIS A 68 3.81 25.22 13.65
N CYS A 69 3.33 24.19 12.94
CA CYS A 69 4.19 23.32 12.14
C CYS A 69 4.65 23.98 10.84
N ASN A 70 5.90 23.70 10.46
CA ASN A 70 6.41 24.03 9.12
C ASN A 70 5.90 23.02 8.06
N SER A 71 6.18 23.31 6.79
CA SER A 71 5.73 22.47 5.66
C SER A 71 6.24 21.04 5.71
N LYS A 72 7.42 20.78 6.28
CA LYS A 72 8.00 19.44 6.40
C LYS A 72 7.28 18.63 7.47
N GLU A 73 7.10 19.23 8.65
CA GLU A 73 6.36 18.63 9.76
C GLU A 73 4.91 18.31 9.39
N LEU A 74 4.25 19.21 8.66
CA LEU A 74 2.90 18.95 8.15
C LEU A 74 2.84 17.74 7.20
N LYS A 75 3.89 17.50 6.38
CA LYS A 75 3.95 16.29 5.54
C LYS A 75 4.08 15.03 6.40
N ASP A 76 4.84 15.09 7.48
CA ASP A 76 5.03 13.96 8.39
C ASP A 76 3.76 13.68 9.21
N TRP A 77 3.05 14.72 9.65
CA TRP A 77 1.69 14.59 10.19
C TRP A 77 0.74 13.95 9.18
N PHE A 78 0.76 14.40 7.92
CA PHE A 78 -0.10 13.84 6.88
C PHE A 78 0.15 12.32 6.66
N LYS A 79 1.42 11.89 6.69
CA LYS A 79 1.78 10.46 6.64
C LYS A 79 1.29 9.72 7.88
N THR A 80 1.47 10.31 9.06
CA THR A 80 1.01 9.72 10.33
C THR A 80 -0.49 9.51 10.33
N PHE A 81 -1.27 10.48 9.86
CA PHE A 81 -2.72 10.33 9.71
C PHE A 81 -3.10 9.24 8.72
N ARG A 82 -2.35 9.09 7.62
CA ARG A 82 -2.56 7.98 6.68
C ARG A 82 -2.37 6.62 7.35
N MET A 83 -1.31 6.44 8.13
CA MET A 83 -1.07 5.18 8.85
C MET A 83 -2.17 4.88 9.87
N LYS A 84 -2.67 5.90 10.58
CA LYS A 84 -3.80 5.77 11.49
C LYS A 84 -5.08 5.37 10.75
N GLU A 85 -5.36 6.00 9.61
CA GLU A 85 -6.50 5.63 8.76
C GLU A 85 -6.39 4.20 8.25
N ASP A 86 -5.22 3.77 7.76
CA ASP A 86 -5.01 2.41 7.26
C ASP A 86 -5.17 1.36 8.37
N SER A 87 -4.74 1.67 9.60
CA SER A 87 -5.01 0.83 10.78
C SER A 87 -6.51 0.73 11.06
N LEU A 88 -7.23 1.87 11.05
CA LEU A 88 -8.66 1.89 11.31
C LEU A 88 -9.46 1.17 10.21
N SER A 89 -9.08 1.33 8.94
CA SER A 89 -9.70 0.64 7.81
C SER A 89 -9.62 -0.89 7.95
N ARG A 90 -8.49 -1.41 8.45
CA ARG A 90 -8.34 -2.85 8.71
C ARG A 90 -9.29 -3.32 9.81
N GLU A 91 -9.38 -2.57 10.89
CA GLU A 91 -10.30 -2.90 11.99
C GLU A 91 -11.77 -2.77 11.57
N GLU A 92 -12.14 -1.71 10.84
CA GLU A 92 -13.46 -1.56 10.24
C GLU A 92 -13.79 -2.73 9.31
N PHE A 93 -12.82 -3.22 8.53
CA PHE A 93 -13.01 -4.40 7.70
C PHE A 93 -13.36 -5.63 8.54
N PHE A 94 -12.59 -5.92 9.60
CA PHE A 94 -12.87 -7.06 10.49
C PHE A 94 -14.21 -6.95 11.24
N HIS A 95 -14.61 -5.74 11.63
CA HIS A 95 -15.77 -5.53 12.49
C HIS A 95 -17.07 -5.26 11.72
N PHE A 96 -17.02 -4.44 10.66
CA PHE A 96 -18.22 -4.12 9.86
C PHE A 96 -18.52 -5.18 8.82
N HIS A 97 -17.48 -5.86 8.32
CA HIS A 97 -17.66 -6.99 7.43
C HIS A 97 -17.43 -8.22 8.30
N TYR A 98 -18.52 -8.80 8.80
CA TYR A 98 -18.51 -10.20 9.23
C TYR A 98 -18.15 -11.03 7.99
N ILE A 99 -16.86 -11.19 7.72
CA ILE A 99 -16.43 -12.13 6.71
C ILE A 99 -16.46 -13.48 7.38
N ILE A 100 -17.63 -14.11 7.29
CA ILE A 100 -17.75 -15.53 7.53
C ILE A 100 -17.05 -16.17 6.34
N PHE A 101 -15.77 -16.48 6.50
CA PHE A 101 -15.09 -17.35 5.57
C PHE A 101 -15.64 -18.74 5.79
N TYR A 102 -16.51 -19.21 4.89
CA TYR A 102 -16.82 -20.62 4.87
C TYR A 102 -15.57 -21.35 4.36
N PRO A 103 -15.16 -22.48 4.98
CA PRO A 103 -14.00 -23.25 4.53
C PRO A 103 -14.03 -23.57 3.04
N ASP A 104 -15.23 -23.72 2.49
CA ASP A 104 -15.48 -24.01 1.08
C ASP A 104 -15.09 -22.84 0.16
N ASP A 105 -15.31 -21.58 0.58
CA ASP A 105 -14.97 -20.39 -0.21
C ASP A 105 -13.44 -20.23 -0.33
N ILE A 106 -12.72 -20.46 0.77
CA ILE A 106 -11.23 -20.42 0.79
C ILE A 106 -10.67 -21.57 -0.06
N ALA A 107 -11.26 -22.75 0.05
CA ALA A 107 -10.84 -23.92 -0.71
C ALA A 107 -11.06 -23.71 -2.22
N GLU A 108 -12.17 -23.09 -2.63
CA GLU A 108 -12.47 -22.81 -4.03
C GLU A 108 -11.49 -21.80 -4.65
N ASP A 109 -11.20 -20.71 -3.94
CA ASP A 109 -10.23 -19.70 -4.37
C ASP A 109 -8.81 -20.28 -4.44
N PHE A 110 -8.41 -21.05 -3.42
CA PHE A 110 -7.11 -21.73 -3.42
C PHE A 110 -7.00 -22.73 -4.56
N MET A 111 -8.04 -23.53 -4.80
CA MET A 111 -8.06 -24.51 -5.90
C MET A 111 -8.04 -23.83 -7.27
N SER A 112 -8.68 -22.67 -7.41
CA SER A 112 -8.65 -21.86 -8.63
C SER A 112 -7.27 -21.28 -8.89
N ALA A 113 -6.63 -20.70 -7.87
CA ALA A 113 -5.24 -20.25 -7.95
C ALA A 113 -4.27 -21.39 -8.27
N TRP A 114 -4.44 -22.55 -7.63
CA TRP A 114 -3.63 -23.74 -7.86
C TRP A 114 -3.78 -24.29 -9.28
N LYS A 115 -5.00 -24.34 -9.82
CA LYS A 115 -5.26 -24.71 -11.23
C LYS A 115 -4.57 -23.74 -12.19
N TRP A 116 -4.60 -22.43 -11.91
CA TRP A 116 -3.90 -21.43 -12.72
C TRP A 116 -2.38 -21.64 -12.70
N ILE A 117 -1.80 -21.85 -11.52
CA ILE A 117 -0.36 -22.14 -11.35
C ILE A 117 0.02 -23.40 -12.13
N LYS A 118 -0.75 -24.49 -12.00
CA LYS A 118 -0.54 -25.75 -12.73
C LYS A 118 -0.58 -25.57 -14.25
N ARG A 119 -1.53 -24.80 -14.77
CA ARG A 119 -1.61 -24.50 -16.22
C ARG A 119 -0.37 -23.74 -16.69
N ARG A 120 0.09 -22.77 -15.91
CA ARG A 120 1.25 -21.93 -16.25
C ARG A 120 2.55 -22.75 -16.20
N SER A 121 2.73 -23.58 -15.18
CA SER A 121 3.91 -24.46 -15.07
C SER A 121 3.93 -25.54 -16.17
N ALA A 122 2.78 -26.11 -16.54
CA ALA A 122 2.68 -27.02 -17.68
C ALA A 122 3.03 -26.33 -19.02
N GLY A 123 2.64 -25.07 -19.19
CA GLY A 123 3.04 -24.24 -20.34
C GLY A 123 4.55 -24.04 -20.40
N ILE A 124 5.18 -23.71 -19.27
CA ILE A 124 6.64 -23.54 -19.15
C ILE A 124 7.36 -24.87 -19.46
N LYS A 125 6.89 -26.00 -18.91
CA LYS A 125 7.45 -27.33 -19.21
C LYS A 125 7.43 -27.64 -20.70
N LYS A 126 6.31 -27.34 -21.39
CA LYS A 126 6.19 -27.53 -22.85
C LYS A 126 7.13 -26.63 -23.65
N ILE A 127 7.42 -25.41 -23.17
CA ILE A 127 8.36 -24.48 -23.82
C ILE A 127 9.81 -24.95 -23.64
N VAL A 128 10.18 -25.37 -22.43
CA VAL A 128 11.51 -25.91 -22.12
C VAL A 128 11.76 -27.19 -22.92
N CYS A 129 10.83 -28.15 -22.91
CA CYS A 129 10.97 -29.38 -23.70
C CYS A 129 11.09 -29.11 -25.21
N ARG A 130 10.34 -28.13 -25.75
CA ARG A 130 10.46 -27.73 -27.17
C ARG A 130 11.78 -27.03 -27.50
N SER A 131 12.34 -26.29 -26.55
CA SER A 131 13.64 -25.61 -26.72
C SER A 131 14.78 -26.64 -26.63
N TRP A 132 14.69 -27.57 -25.69
CA TRP A 132 15.63 -28.69 -25.55
C TRP A 132 15.64 -29.59 -26.78
N LYS A 133 14.46 -30.01 -27.28
CA LYS A 133 14.36 -30.79 -28.53
C LYS A 133 14.97 -30.06 -29.72
N ARG A 134 14.77 -28.75 -29.84
CA ARG A 134 15.39 -27.93 -30.89
C ARG A 134 16.91 -27.83 -30.75
N MET A 135 17.44 -27.79 -29.53
CA MET A 135 18.90 -27.83 -29.30
C MET A 135 19.50 -29.18 -29.69
N LEU A 136 18.83 -30.29 -29.37
CA LEU A 136 19.26 -31.64 -29.71
C LEU A 136 19.18 -31.96 -31.22
N GLN A 137 18.27 -31.32 -31.95
CA GLN A 137 18.10 -31.52 -33.40
C GLN A 137 19.01 -30.62 -34.24
N ASN A 138 19.87 -29.81 -33.63
CA ASN A 138 20.76 -28.89 -34.33
C ASN A 138 22.12 -29.59 -34.60
N PRO A 139 22.45 -29.99 -35.85
CA PRO A 139 23.60 -30.84 -36.15
C PRO A 139 24.97 -30.18 -35.92
N LYS A 140 25.00 -28.90 -35.51
CA LYS A 140 26.24 -28.18 -35.15
C LYS A 140 26.68 -28.37 -33.70
N ASN A 141 25.88 -29.05 -32.87
CA ASN A 141 26.23 -29.39 -31.48
C ASN A 141 26.21 -30.91 -31.28
N ASN A 142 26.99 -31.66 -32.07
CA ASN A 142 27.34 -33.05 -31.77
C ASN A 142 28.36 -33.10 -30.61
N GLY A 143 28.00 -32.51 -29.48
CA GLY A 143 28.63 -32.75 -28.19
C GLY A 143 27.98 -33.97 -27.57
N ILE A 144 28.81 -34.93 -27.19
CA ILE A 144 28.45 -36.24 -26.62
C ILE A 144 27.42 -36.06 -25.49
N LEU A 145 26.22 -36.62 -25.69
CA LEU A 145 25.25 -36.86 -24.62
C LEU A 145 25.80 -37.99 -23.76
N ILE A 146 26.21 -37.67 -22.53
CA ILE A 146 26.45 -38.68 -21.51
C ILE A 146 25.07 -39.06 -20.95
N ASP A 147 24.61 -40.26 -21.31
CA ASP A 147 23.46 -40.90 -20.70
C ASP A 147 23.68 -41.03 -19.19
N GLY A 148 22.81 -40.38 -18.44
CA GLY A 148 22.89 -40.26 -16.99
C GLY A 148 21.59 -39.73 -16.42
N ASP A 149 20.51 -40.45 -16.70
CA ASP A 149 19.33 -40.64 -15.86
C ASP A 149 18.92 -39.48 -14.94
N VAL A 150 18.09 -38.57 -15.47
CA VAL A 150 17.19 -37.77 -14.62
C VAL A 150 15.80 -38.38 -14.70
N TYR A 151 15.57 -39.42 -13.88
CA TYR A 151 14.22 -39.89 -13.56
C TYR A 151 13.62 -39.00 -12.46
N PHE A 152 12.52 -38.32 -12.78
CA PHE A 152 11.60 -37.79 -11.76
C PHE A 152 10.42 -38.75 -11.67
N ASP A 153 10.45 -39.65 -10.68
CA ASP A 153 9.27 -40.39 -10.26
C ASP A 153 8.38 -39.44 -9.43
N CYS A 154 7.16 -39.21 -9.90
CA CYS A 154 6.15 -38.45 -9.19
C CYS A 154 4.99 -39.39 -8.87
N ARG A 155 5.07 -40.05 -7.71
CA ARG A 155 3.90 -40.61 -7.02
C ARG A 155 3.45 -39.65 -5.92
#